data_AF-A0A963FSE5-F1
#
_entry.id   AF-A0A963FSE5-F1
#
_cell.length_a   1.000
_cell.length_b   1.000
_cell.length_c   1.000
_cell.angle_alpha   90.00
_cell.angle_beta   90.00
_cell.angle_gamma   90.00
#
_symmetry.space_group_name_H-M   'P 1'
#
loop_
_entity.id
_entity.type
_entity.pdbx_description
1 polymer ?
#
loop_
_entity_poly.entity_id
_entity_poly.type
_entity_poly.pdbx_seq_one_letter_code
_entity_poly.pdbx_strand_id
1 'polypeptide(L)'
;MAARPAFAMPHHRPDIDGLRGVAVLAVIVYHMVPARLRGGFVGVDIFFVLSGFLITGQLLASIRAGSFSLKEFYRRRIRRIAPVLLFVLAVTVVAAQWLLLPEDAQLTARAAVAAVAGAANIYFWLFQDTGYFAPDSRETPLLHVWSLGVEEQFYLLWPLLLCLLARHPALRVAAALLVGALLSFGLAEWLFDAAPRFVFYMLPTRAGELMAGAMLAVAGDGRIRCRPPCCRWPARSPFWPPARSARTRFRVSWRSRPCDGADCSHTRPTSGTGRSWRTCATAMGRWTPPPRGGPRRRFSRSRHSAGASSSSLPGAAMRRSASC
;
A
#
# COMPACT_ATOMS: atom_id res chain seq x y z
N MET A 1 -27.10 13.42 25.52
CA MET A 1 -25.70 13.38 25.07
C MET A 1 -25.48 12.08 24.32
N ALA A 2 -25.75 12.06 23.01
CA ALA A 2 -25.77 10.84 22.20
C ALA A 2 -24.34 10.33 21.98
N ALA A 3 -24.07 9.10 22.42
CA ALA A 3 -22.83 8.39 22.14
C ALA A 3 -22.67 8.24 20.63
N ARG A 4 -21.61 8.82 20.06
CA ARG A 4 -21.23 8.63 18.66
C ARG A 4 -20.93 7.13 18.47
N PRO A 5 -21.43 6.49 17.40
CA PRO A 5 -21.16 5.08 17.17
C PRO A 5 -19.64 4.87 17.08
N ALA A 6 -19.17 3.88 17.83
CA ALA A 6 -17.81 3.37 17.74
C ALA A 6 -17.53 2.94 16.30
N PHE A 7 -16.38 3.36 15.77
CA PHE A 7 -15.91 3.02 14.44
C PHE A 7 -15.93 1.50 14.25
N ALA A 8 -16.91 1.00 13.48
CA ALA A 8 -17.11 -0.42 13.22
C ALA A 8 -16.47 -0.78 11.87
N MET A 9 -15.56 -1.77 11.93
CA MET A 9 -14.80 -2.45 10.85
C MET A 9 -13.77 -1.58 10.11
N PRO A 10 -12.56 -2.12 9.80
CA PRO A 10 -11.60 -1.39 8.99
C PRO A 10 -12.16 -1.33 7.57
N HIS A 11 -12.75 -0.20 7.21
CA HIS A 11 -13.09 0.11 5.83
C HIS A 11 -11.84 -0.13 4.98
N HIS A 12 -11.95 -1.03 4.01
CA HIS A 12 -11.01 -1.07 2.90
C HIS A 12 -10.94 0.35 2.33
N ARG A 13 -9.72 0.90 2.21
CA ARG A 13 -9.45 2.27 1.80
C ARG A 13 -9.02 2.28 0.32
N PRO A 14 -9.97 2.24 -0.62
CA PRO A 14 -9.66 2.17 -2.04
C PRO A 14 -8.92 3.42 -2.53
N ASP A 15 -9.06 4.55 -1.81
CA ASP A 15 -8.29 5.77 -2.02
C ASP A 15 -6.78 5.53 -1.87
N ILE A 16 -6.37 4.83 -0.81
CA ILE A 16 -4.95 4.55 -0.56
C ILE A 16 -4.42 3.48 -1.51
N ASP A 17 -5.21 2.45 -1.81
CA ASP A 17 -4.82 1.45 -2.81
C ASP A 17 -4.71 2.06 -4.21
N GLY A 18 -5.57 3.04 -4.55
CA GLY A 18 -5.47 3.84 -5.76
C GLY A 18 -4.18 4.66 -5.82
N LEU A 19 -3.80 5.32 -4.72
CA LEU A 19 -2.53 6.06 -4.63
C LEU A 19 -1.31 5.15 -4.82
N ARG A 20 -1.34 3.92 -4.28
CA ARG A 20 -0.30 2.92 -4.53
C ARG A 20 -0.25 2.51 -6.00
N GLY A 21 -1.41 2.34 -6.64
CA GLY A 21 -1.51 2.09 -8.08
C GLY A 21 -0.89 3.22 -8.91
N VAL A 22 -1.15 4.48 -8.55
CA VAL A 22 -0.54 5.64 -9.20
C VAL A 22 0.98 5.66 -9.02
N ALA A 23 1.46 5.35 -7.81
CA ALA A 23 2.89 5.28 -7.50
C ALA A 23 3.59 4.22 -8.36
N VAL A 24 3.01 3.01 -8.48
CA VAL A 24 3.51 1.94 -9.35
C VAL A 24 3.47 2.36 -10.82
N LEU A 25 2.38 2.99 -11.26
CA LEU A 25 2.24 3.46 -12.65
C LEU A 25 3.32 4.50 -13.00
N ALA A 26 3.64 5.41 -12.08
CA ALA A 26 4.71 6.38 -12.28
C ALA A 26 6.07 5.70 -12.52
N VAL A 27 6.38 4.63 -11.78
CA VAL A 27 7.60 3.82 -11.96
C VAL A 27 7.59 3.12 -13.31
N ILE A 28 6.46 2.54 -13.72
CA ILE A 28 6.33 1.88 -15.04
C ILE A 28 6.56 2.90 -16.17
N VAL A 29 5.91 4.06 -16.11
CA VAL A 29 6.06 5.11 -17.12
C VAL A 29 7.50 5.63 -17.17
N TYR A 30 8.17 5.77 -16.03
CA TYR A 30 9.58 6.16 -15.99
C TYR A 30 10.49 5.18 -16.74
N HIS A 31 10.27 3.87 -16.59
CA HIS A 31 11.10 2.86 -17.26
C HIS A 31 10.78 2.76 -18.76
N MET A 32 9.50 2.91 -19.14
CA MET A 32 9.04 2.81 -20.54
C MET A 32 9.35 4.06 -21.37
N VAL A 33 9.06 5.25 -20.83
CA VAL A 33 9.22 6.53 -21.54
C VAL A 33 9.81 7.61 -20.59
N PRO A 34 11.11 7.52 -20.23
CA PRO A 34 11.72 8.39 -19.23
C PRO A 34 11.56 9.88 -19.52
N ALA A 35 11.56 10.26 -20.80
CA ALA A 35 11.40 11.64 -21.24
C ALA A 35 10.07 12.28 -20.84
N ARG A 36 9.01 11.48 -20.63
CA ARG A 36 7.67 11.99 -20.27
C ARG A 36 7.48 12.19 -18.76
N LEU A 37 8.22 11.44 -17.94
CA LEU A 37 8.08 11.50 -16.48
C LEU A 37 9.42 11.27 -15.79
N ARG A 38 10.34 12.23 -15.92
CA ARG A 38 11.71 12.15 -15.39
C ARG A 38 11.80 11.85 -13.88
N GLY A 39 10.78 12.21 -13.10
CA GLY A 39 10.70 11.96 -11.66
C GLY A 39 9.89 10.72 -11.26
N GLY A 40 9.51 9.85 -12.20
CA GLY A 40 8.61 8.73 -11.89
C GLY A 40 9.23 7.66 -10.97
N PHE A 41 10.55 7.63 -10.81
CA PHE A 41 11.25 6.77 -9.84
C PHE A 41 10.85 7.05 -8.38
N VAL A 42 10.44 8.30 -8.06
CA VAL A 42 9.92 8.71 -6.73
C VAL A 42 8.66 7.91 -6.35
N GLY A 43 8.00 7.27 -7.32
CA GLY A 43 6.90 6.35 -7.06
C GLY A 43 7.28 5.21 -6.10
N VAL A 44 8.54 4.76 -6.08
CA VAL A 44 8.98 3.74 -5.11
C VAL A 44 8.96 4.30 -3.68
N ASP A 45 9.49 5.51 -3.49
CA ASP A 45 9.56 6.14 -2.16
C ASP A 45 8.14 6.41 -1.62
N ILE A 46 7.24 6.89 -2.49
CA ILE A 46 5.81 7.06 -2.16
C ILE A 46 5.17 5.72 -1.78
N PHE A 47 5.48 4.64 -2.51
CA PHE A 47 4.96 3.32 -2.22
C PHE A 47 5.39 2.85 -0.83
N PHE A 48 6.66 3.03 -0.46
CA PHE A 48 7.17 2.71 0.89
C PHE A 48 6.51 3.53 1.99
N VAL A 49 6.32 4.84 1.80
CA VAL A 49 5.57 5.68 2.76
C VAL A 49 4.13 5.16 2.93
N LEU A 50 3.43 4.86 1.84
CA LEU A 50 2.05 4.34 1.89
C LEU A 50 1.98 2.96 2.56
N SER A 51 2.96 2.11 2.28
CA SER A 51 3.11 0.79 2.89
C SER A 51 3.30 0.90 4.39
N GLY A 52 4.19 1.76 4.87
CA GLY A 52 4.44 2.07 6.28
C GLY A 52 3.21 2.63 7.00
N PHE A 53 2.45 3.50 6.32
CA PHE A 53 1.19 4.05 6.83
C PHE A 53 0.12 2.96 7.01
N LEU A 54 -0.13 2.17 5.97
CA LEU A 54 -1.18 1.14 5.98
C LEU A 54 -0.88 0.03 7.00
N ILE A 55 0.34 -0.48 7.02
CA ILE A 55 0.71 -1.56 7.95
C ILE A 55 0.58 -1.10 9.40
N THR A 56 1.11 0.08 9.71
CA THR A 56 1.09 0.62 11.07
C THR A 56 -0.34 0.87 11.52
N GLY A 57 -1.18 1.49 10.67
CA GLY A 57 -2.59 1.70 10.97
C GLY A 57 -3.36 0.40 11.24
N GLN A 58 -3.17 -0.63 10.40
CA GLN A 58 -3.81 -1.94 10.58
C GLN A 58 -3.40 -2.62 11.90
N LEU A 59 -2.11 -2.55 12.24
CA LEU A 59 -1.58 -3.11 13.47
C LEU A 59 -2.11 -2.36 14.70
N LEU A 60 -2.03 -1.03 14.71
CA LEU A 60 -2.54 -0.22 15.83
C LEU A 60 -4.04 -0.44 16.06
N ALA A 61 -4.83 -0.49 14.99
CA ALA A 61 -6.26 -0.79 15.09
C ALA A 61 -6.52 -2.18 15.70
N SER A 62 -5.78 -3.20 15.25
CA SER A 62 -5.90 -4.57 15.76
C SER A 62 -5.46 -4.70 17.23
N ILE A 63 -4.39 -4.01 17.61
CA ILE A 63 -3.85 -3.98 18.98
C ILE A 63 -4.86 -3.32 19.92
N ARG A 64 -5.45 -2.18 19.52
CA ARG A 64 -6.49 -1.49 20.31
C ARG A 64 -7.75 -2.31 20.48
N ALA A 65 -8.14 -3.05 19.44
CA ALA A 65 -9.26 -3.97 19.49
C ALA A 65 -8.96 -5.24 20.32
N GLY A 66 -7.74 -5.43 20.82
CA GLY A 66 -7.34 -6.62 21.58
C GLY A 66 -7.36 -7.92 20.77
N SER A 67 -7.45 -7.84 19.44
CA SER A 67 -7.60 -8.98 18.53
C SER A 67 -6.31 -9.26 17.74
N PHE A 68 -5.22 -8.57 18.07
CA PHE A 68 -3.96 -8.74 17.38
C PHE A 68 -3.39 -10.15 17.60
N SER A 69 -3.10 -10.83 16.49
CA SER A 69 -2.40 -12.11 16.46
C SER A 69 -1.32 -12.05 15.40
N LEU A 70 -0.07 -12.26 15.83
CA LEU A 70 1.10 -12.24 14.96
C LEU A 70 1.01 -13.35 13.88
N LYS A 71 0.58 -14.55 14.28
CA LYS A 71 0.37 -15.68 13.37
C LYS A 71 -0.68 -15.34 12.32
N GLU A 72 -1.80 -14.75 12.73
CA GLU A 72 -2.87 -14.38 11.81
C GLU A 72 -2.43 -13.30 10.83
N PHE A 73 -1.68 -12.32 11.34
CA PHE A 73 -1.12 -11.24 10.55
C PHE A 73 -0.25 -11.78 9.40
N TYR A 74 0.72 -12.66 9.69
CA TYR A 74 1.56 -13.26 8.65
C TYR A 74 0.76 -14.17 7.72
N ARG A 75 -0.17 -14.98 8.25
CA ARG A 75 -1.02 -15.86 7.43
C ARG A 75 -1.81 -15.10 6.37
N ARG A 76 -2.42 -13.96 6.73
CA ARG A 76 -3.17 -13.13 5.78
C ARG A 76 -2.28 -12.54 4.70
N ARG A 77 -1.05 -12.13 5.06
CA ARG A 77 -0.09 -11.59 4.10
C ARG A 77 0.42 -12.63 3.13
N ILE A 78 0.82 -13.79 3.62
CA ILE A 78 1.28 -14.90 2.77
C ILE A 78 0.17 -15.31 1.79
N ARG A 79 -1.08 -15.46 2.24
CA ARG A 79 -2.21 -15.80 1.36
C ARG A 79 -2.53 -14.74 0.30
N ARG A 80 -2.12 -13.48 0.53
CA ARG A 80 -2.34 -12.37 -0.40
C ARG A 80 -1.19 -12.22 -1.39
N ILE A 81 0.05 -12.32 -0.94
CA ILE A 81 1.25 -12.01 -1.74
C ILE A 81 1.78 -13.26 -2.46
N ALA A 82 1.89 -14.39 -1.76
CA ALA A 82 2.56 -15.57 -2.29
C ALA A 82 1.94 -16.13 -3.58
N PRO A 83 0.61 -16.21 -3.76
CA PRO A 83 0.04 -16.74 -5.01
C PRO A 83 0.43 -15.91 -6.23
N VAL A 84 0.36 -14.58 -6.11
CA VAL A 84 0.68 -13.66 -7.21
C VAL A 84 2.18 -13.65 -7.47
N LEU A 85 2.99 -13.59 -6.41
CA LEU A 85 4.45 -13.63 -6.53
C LEU A 85 4.89 -14.92 -7.22
N LEU A 86 4.49 -16.09 -6.71
CA LEU A 86 4.88 -17.38 -7.28
C LEU A 86 4.45 -17.53 -8.74
N PHE A 87 3.26 -17.05 -9.09
CA PHE A 87 2.80 -17.05 -10.47
C PHE A 87 3.70 -16.18 -11.38
N VAL A 88 3.97 -14.94 -10.98
CA VAL A 88 4.84 -14.03 -11.76
C VAL A 88 6.25 -14.59 -11.88
N LEU A 89 6.81 -15.13 -10.80
CA LEU A 89 8.13 -15.75 -10.81
C LEU A 89 8.18 -16.96 -11.75
N ALA A 90 7.21 -17.86 -11.67
CA ALA A 90 7.15 -19.04 -12.53
C ALA A 90 7.05 -18.67 -14.01
N VAL A 91 6.12 -17.77 -14.37
CA VAL A 91 5.93 -17.31 -15.75
C VAL A 91 7.20 -16.62 -16.26
N THR A 92 7.82 -15.76 -15.46
CA THR A 92 9.03 -15.02 -15.87
C THR A 92 10.22 -15.94 -16.04
N VAL A 93 10.43 -16.89 -15.14
CA VAL A 93 11.52 -17.87 -15.23
C VAL A 93 11.34 -18.78 -16.46
N VAL A 94 10.12 -19.24 -16.72
CA VAL A 94 9.83 -20.03 -17.92
C VAL A 94 10.09 -19.19 -19.17
N ALA A 95 9.55 -17.99 -19.26
CA ALA A 95 9.76 -17.10 -20.41
C ALA A 95 11.25 -16.78 -20.64
N ALA A 96 12.02 -16.58 -19.58
CA ALA A 96 13.46 -16.32 -19.65
C ALA A 96 14.23 -17.45 -20.35
N GLN A 97 13.81 -18.71 -20.21
CA GLN A 97 14.46 -19.84 -20.90
C GLN A 97 14.33 -19.78 -22.42
N TRP A 98 13.30 -19.10 -22.93
CA TRP A 98 13.04 -18.99 -24.38
C TRP A 98 13.52 -17.68 -24.97
N LEU A 99 13.60 -16.62 -24.15
CA LEU A 99 13.83 -15.25 -24.62
C LEU A 99 15.23 -14.72 -24.34
N LEU A 100 15.96 -15.29 -23.37
CA LEU A 100 17.25 -14.77 -22.91
C LEU A 100 18.38 -15.76 -23.19
N LEU A 101 19.62 -15.26 -23.12
CA LEU A 101 20.80 -16.13 -23.16
C LEU A 101 20.82 -17.06 -21.93
N PRO A 102 21.46 -18.24 -22.03
CA PRO A 102 21.50 -19.21 -20.92
C PRO A 102 22.03 -18.65 -19.60
N GLU A 103 22.93 -17.67 -19.65
CA GLU A 103 23.48 -17.01 -18.46
C GLU A 103 22.46 -16.08 -17.80
N ASP A 104 21.81 -15.21 -18.57
CA ASP A 104 20.76 -14.29 -18.07
C ASP A 104 19.52 -15.04 -17.56
N ALA A 105 19.17 -16.15 -18.21
CA ALA A 105 18.10 -17.02 -17.77
C ALA A 105 18.42 -17.66 -16.40
N GLN A 106 19.69 -18.03 -16.16
CA GLN A 106 20.14 -18.51 -14.84
C GLN A 106 20.13 -17.40 -13.79
N LEU A 107 20.56 -16.18 -14.12
CA LEU A 107 20.48 -15.03 -13.21
C LEU A 107 19.03 -14.73 -12.82
N THR A 108 18.11 -14.77 -13.79
CA THR A 108 16.66 -14.62 -13.54
C THR A 108 16.12 -15.69 -12.59
N ALA A 109 16.54 -16.96 -12.76
CA ALA A 109 16.15 -18.04 -11.85
C ALA A 109 16.70 -17.83 -10.42
N ARG A 110 17.95 -17.36 -10.29
CA ARG A 110 18.54 -17.03 -8.97
C ARG A 110 17.82 -15.87 -8.30
N ALA A 111 17.48 -14.83 -9.06
CA ALA A 111 16.66 -13.72 -8.58
C ALA A 111 15.28 -14.19 -8.10
N ALA A 112 14.64 -15.11 -8.83
CA ALA A 112 13.38 -15.70 -8.42
C ALA A 112 13.49 -16.50 -7.11
N VAL A 113 14.54 -17.29 -6.93
CA VAL A 113 14.80 -18.00 -5.66
C VAL A 113 14.97 -17.00 -4.50
N ALA A 114 15.75 -15.94 -4.71
CA ALA A 114 15.92 -14.89 -3.72
C ALA A 114 14.60 -14.15 -3.40
N ALA A 115 13.74 -13.95 -4.40
CA ALA A 115 12.42 -13.35 -4.22
C ALA A 115 11.49 -14.24 -3.37
N VAL A 116 11.49 -15.56 -3.60
CA VAL A 116 10.73 -16.51 -2.74
C VAL A 116 11.21 -16.45 -1.29
N ALA A 117 12.51 -16.25 -1.07
CA ALA A 117 13.09 -16.10 0.26
C ALA A 117 12.87 -14.72 0.90
N GLY A 118 12.25 -13.76 0.21
CA GLY A 118 12.12 -12.38 0.68
C GLY A 118 13.46 -11.63 0.76
N ALA A 119 14.43 -12.05 -0.04
CA ALA A 119 15.81 -11.58 -0.05
C ALA A 119 16.27 -11.02 -1.41
N ALA A 120 15.33 -10.71 -2.31
CA ALA A 120 15.65 -10.17 -3.63
C ALA A 120 16.49 -8.90 -3.58
N ASN A 121 16.22 -8.00 -2.63
CA ASN A 121 17.04 -6.80 -2.42
C ASN A 121 18.49 -7.12 -2.06
N ILE A 122 18.72 -8.13 -1.22
CA ILE A 122 20.07 -8.59 -0.86
C ILE A 122 20.76 -9.20 -2.08
N TYR A 123 20.03 -9.99 -2.86
CA TYR A 123 20.53 -10.57 -4.10
C TYR A 123 21.00 -9.49 -5.08
N PHE A 124 20.17 -8.49 -5.38
CA PHE A 124 20.55 -7.41 -6.30
C PHE A 124 21.65 -6.51 -5.73
N TRP A 125 21.70 -6.29 -4.41
CA TRP A 125 22.83 -5.59 -3.80
C TRP A 125 24.17 -6.32 -4.02
N LEU A 126 24.19 -7.64 -3.86
CA LEU A 126 25.41 -8.44 -3.97
C LEU A 126 25.82 -8.73 -5.43
N PHE A 127 24.85 -8.97 -6.30
CA PHE A 127 25.09 -9.57 -7.61
C PHE A 127 24.70 -8.71 -8.81
N GLN A 128 24.05 -7.55 -8.62
CA GLN A 128 23.78 -6.64 -9.74
C GLN A 128 25.08 -5.97 -10.16
N ASP A 129 25.55 -6.25 -11.37
CA ASP A 129 26.70 -5.58 -11.96
C ASP A 129 26.34 -4.15 -12.37
N THR A 130 27.32 -3.25 -12.28
CA THR A 130 27.23 -1.85 -12.71
C THR A 130 28.46 -1.45 -13.54
N GLY A 131 29.32 -2.40 -13.88
CA GLY A 131 30.47 -2.20 -14.75
C GLY A 131 30.08 -1.85 -16.19
N TYR A 132 31.08 -1.55 -17.01
CA TYR A 132 30.89 -1.10 -18.39
C TYR A 132 30.10 -2.09 -19.27
N PHE A 133 30.19 -3.39 -18.98
CA PHE A 133 29.48 -4.46 -19.67
C PHE A 133 28.25 -4.96 -18.91
N ALA A 134 27.82 -4.25 -17.86
CA ALA A 134 26.63 -4.63 -17.11
C ALA A 134 25.37 -4.47 -17.98
N PRO A 135 24.43 -5.42 -17.92
CA PRO A 135 23.15 -5.30 -18.58
C PRO A 135 22.40 -4.04 -18.11
N ASP A 136 21.66 -3.40 -19.02
CA ASP A 136 20.76 -2.32 -18.59
C ASP A 136 19.74 -2.90 -17.59
N SER A 137 19.31 -2.07 -16.64
CA SER A 137 18.15 -2.33 -15.77
C SER A 137 16.92 -2.86 -16.51
N ARG A 138 16.75 -2.49 -17.79
CA ARG A 138 15.68 -2.96 -18.69
C ARG A 138 15.82 -4.43 -19.11
N GLU A 139 17.03 -4.95 -19.06
CA GLU A 139 17.41 -6.31 -19.46
C GLU A 139 17.56 -7.23 -18.24
N THR A 140 17.22 -6.74 -17.04
CA THR A 140 17.25 -7.54 -15.80
C THR A 140 15.82 -7.90 -15.38
N PRO A 141 15.27 -9.06 -15.80
CA PRO A 141 13.96 -9.49 -15.35
C PRO A 141 13.90 -9.59 -13.82
N LEU A 142 12.70 -9.39 -13.28
CA LEU A 142 12.44 -9.43 -11.85
C LEU A 142 13.18 -8.37 -11.02
N LEU A 143 13.94 -7.44 -11.61
CA LEU A 143 14.65 -6.41 -10.85
C LEU A 143 13.72 -5.69 -9.86
N HIS A 144 12.53 -5.29 -10.31
CA HIS A 144 11.51 -4.62 -9.51
C HIS A 144 11.09 -5.35 -8.20
N VAL A 145 11.33 -6.67 -8.06
CA VAL A 145 10.98 -7.41 -6.84
C VAL A 145 11.91 -7.10 -5.66
N TRP A 146 13.00 -6.35 -5.88
CA TRP A 146 13.85 -5.85 -4.79
C TRP A 146 13.03 -5.04 -3.77
N SER A 147 12.12 -4.18 -4.22
CA SER A 147 11.33 -3.33 -3.33
C SER A 147 10.34 -4.14 -2.50
N LEU A 148 9.84 -5.25 -3.06
CA LEU A 148 9.03 -6.21 -2.33
C LEU A 148 9.83 -6.90 -1.21
N GLY A 149 11.09 -7.27 -1.46
CA GLY A 149 11.96 -7.84 -0.43
C GLY A 149 12.19 -6.90 0.76
N VAL A 150 12.42 -5.61 0.49
CA VAL A 150 12.51 -4.57 1.54
C VAL A 150 11.21 -4.48 2.34
N GLU A 151 10.07 -4.47 1.66
CA GLU A 151 8.76 -4.44 2.30
C GLU A 151 8.50 -5.67 3.17
N GLU A 152 8.82 -6.86 2.69
CA GLU A 152 8.62 -8.11 3.42
C GLU A 152 9.49 -8.17 4.67
N GLN A 153 10.76 -7.75 4.58
CA GLN A 153 11.65 -7.63 5.73
C GLN A 153 11.11 -6.64 6.75
N PHE A 154 10.62 -5.49 6.30
CA PHE A 154 9.94 -4.54 7.18
C PHE A 154 8.70 -5.17 7.83
N TYR A 155 7.83 -5.84 7.07
CA TYR A 155 6.63 -6.48 7.61
C TYR A 155 6.92 -7.62 8.58
N LEU A 156 8.08 -8.25 8.50
CA LEU A 156 8.54 -9.27 9.44
C LEU A 156 8.99 -8.67 10.77
N LEU A 157 9.70 -7.54 10.74
CA LEU A 157 10.24 -6.90 11.94
C LEU A 157 9.22 -5.98 12.62
N TRP A 158 8.39 -5.31 11.82
CA TRP A 158 7.56 -4.20 12.25
C TRP A 158 6.49 -4.56 13.29
N PRO A 159 5.72 -5.67 13.17
CA PRO A 159 4.70 -6.01 14.16
C PRO A 159 5.29 -6.23 15.57
N LEU A 160 6.50 -6.81 15.64
CA LEU A 160 7.20 -7.02 16.91
C LEU A 160 7.64 -5.70 17.51
N LEU A 161 8.29 -4.84 16.71
CA LEU A 161 8.73 -3.51 17.13
C LEU A 161 7.54 -2.65 17.57
N LEU A 162 6.45 -2.65 16.82
CA LEU A 162 5.27 -1.86 17.15
C LEU A 162 4.57 -2.38 18.41
N CYS A 163 4.55 -3.70 18.67
CA CYS A 163 4.02 -4.23 19.93
C CYS A 163 4.85 -3.77 21.15
N LEU A 164 6.17 -3.63 20.99
CA LEU A 164 7.04 -3.08 22.02
C LEU A 164 6.78 -1.58 22.22
N LEU A 165 6.73 -0.81 21.12
CA LEU A 165 6.54 0.63 21.13
C LEU A 165 5.14 1.05 21.61
N ALA A 166 4.09 0.28 21.28
CA ALA A 166 2.70 0.60 21.63
C ALA A 166 2.41 0.58 23.15
N ARG A 167 3.37 0.13 23.97
CA ARG A 167 3.32 0.23 25.44
C ARG A 167 3.62 1.65 25.94
N HIS A 168 4.19 2.50 25.10
CA HIS A 168 4.59 3.86 25.42
C HIS A 168 3.56 4.90 24.91
N PRO A 169 3.54 6.11 25.50
CA PRO A 169 2.68 7.18 25.01
C PRO A 169 2.98 7.55 23.56
N ALA A 170 1.96 8.01 22.82
CA ALA A 170 2.04 8.33 21.39
C ALA A 170 3.25 9.20 21.02
N LEU A 171 3.54 10.20 21.85
CA LEU A 171 4.66 11.12 21.62
C LEU A 171 6.02 10.42 21.64
N ARG A 172 6.23 9.46 22.56
CA ARG A 172 7.49 8.69 22.61
C ARG A 172 7.61 7.75 21.42
N VAL A 173 6.50 7.15 20.98
CA VAL A 173 6.49 6.34 19.76
C VAL A 173 6.83 7.22 18.55
N ALA A 174 6.15 8.35 18.39
CA ALA A 174 6.42 9.29 17.29
C ALA A 174 7.88 9.80 17.31
N ALA A 175 8.44 10.12 18.48
CA ALA A 175 9.83 10.52 18.61
C ALA A 175 10.80 9.39 18.24
N ALA A 176 10.54 8.15 18.67
CA ALA A 176 11.36 7.00 18.30
C ALA A 176 11.33 6.73 16.80
N LEU A 177 10.16 6.87 16.16
CA LEU A 177 10.02 6.76 14.71
C LEU A 177 10.76 7.88 13.97
N LEU A 178 10.68 9.11 14.46
CA LEU A 178 11.40 10.25 13.89
C LEU A 178 12.92 10.03 13.98
N VAL A 179 13.42 9.64 15.15
CA VAL A 179 14.85 9.33 15.33
C VAL A 179 15.28 8.19 14.41
N GLY A 180 14.49 7.11 14.33
CA GLY A 180 14.77 5.99 13.43
C GLY A 180 14.81 6.41 11.96
N ALA A 181 13.88 7.27 11.53
CA ALA A 181 13.86 7.79 10.16
C ALA A 181 15.06 8.68 9.87
N LEU A 182 15.42 9.59 10.79
CA LEU A 182 16.60 10.44 10.65
C LEU A 182 17.90 9.63 10.62
N LEU A 183 18.01 8.58 11.44
CA LEU A 183 19.16 7.66 11.39
C LEU A 183 19.22 6.91 10.07
N SER A 184 18.08 6.47 9.53
CA SER A 184 18.00 5.79 8.24
C SER A 184 18.46 6.70 7.09
N PHE A 185 17.95 7.94 7.03
CA PHE A 185 18.35 8.92 6.02
C PHE A 185 19.79 9.39 6.21
N GLY A 186 20.25 9.60 7.45
CA GLY A 186 21.63 9.95 7.75
C GLY A 186 22.61 8.84 7.34
N LEU A 187 22.24 7.58 7.55
CA LEU A 187 23.01 6.43 7.07
C LEU A 187 23.04 6.36 5.54
N ALA A 188 21.92 6.66 4.88
CA ALA A 188 21.84 6.71 3.42
C ALA A 188 22.78 7.78 2.85
N GLU A 189 22.76 8.99 3.41
CA GLU A 189 23.63 10.08 3.01
C GLU A 189 25.11 9.75 3.25
N TRP A 190 25.44 9.23 4.44
CA TRP A 190 26.82 8.88 4.79
C TRP A 190 27.42 7.77 3.91
N LEU A 191 26.59 6.81 3.47
CA LEU A 191 27.04 5.71 2.61
C LEU A 191 26.88 5.98 1.11
N PHE A 192 26.32 7.11 0.70
CA PHE A 192 25.92 7.34 -0.69
C PHE A 192 27.10 7.16 -1.67
N ASP A 193 28.23 7.79 -1.37
CA ASP A 193 29.43 7.71 -2.23
C ASP A 193 30.15 6.36 -2.09
N ALA A 194 30.21 5.81 -0.87
CA ALA A 194 30.99 4.61 -0.57
C ALA A 194 30.29 3.31 -1.01
N ALA A 195 28.95 3.26 -0.94
CA ALA A 195 28.16 2.06 -1.16
C ALA A 195 26.78 2.37 -1.79
N PRO A 196 26.71 2.97 -2.99
CA PRO A 196 25.46 3.42 -3.59
C PRO A 196 24.44 2.28 -3.82
N ARG A 197 24.90 1.07 -4.16
CA ARG A 197 24.03 -0.12 -4.29
C ARG A 197 23.40 -0.52 -2.95
N PHE A 198 24.16 -0.44 -1.85
CA PHE A 198 23.62 -0.73 -0.53
C PHE A 198 22.54 0.29 -0.18
N VAL A 199 22.83 1.58 -0.37
CA VAL A 199 21.88 2.67 -0.13
C VAL A 199 20.58 2.46 -0.92
N PHE A 200 20.70 2.05 -2.18
CA PHE A 200 19.56 1.85 -3.06
C PHE A 200 18.67 0.67 -2.65
N TYR A 201 19.24 -0.51 -2.39
CA TYR A 201 18.48 -1.75 -2.22
C TYR A 201 18.14 -2.10 -0.75
N MET A 202 18.92 -1.63 0.23
CA MET A 202 18.87 -2.22 1.56
C MET A 202 17.88 -1.52 2.51
N LEU A 203 17.23 -2.32 3.36
CA LEU A 203 16.25 -1.82 4.33
C LEU A 203 16.81 -0.73 5.28
N PRO A 204 18.04 -0.80 5.83
CA PRO A 204 18.50 0.19 6.81
C PRO A 204 18.53 1.64 6.27
N THR A 205 18.83 1.82 4.99
CA THR A 205 18.87 3.14 4.32
C THR A 205 17.52 3.55 3.74
N ARG A 206 16.60 2.59 3.53
CA ARG A 206 15.24 2.82 3.02
C ARG A 206 14.14 2.84 4.08
N ALA A 207 14.46 2.44 5.31
CA ALA A 207 13.50 2.35 6.40
C ALA A 207 12.89 3.72 6.75
N GLY A 208 13.59 4.83 6.50
CA GLY A 208 13.10 6.19 6.75
C GLY A 208 11.77 6.51 6.06
N GLU A 209 11.59 6.04 4.83
CA GLU A 209 10.35 6.23 4.06
C GLU A 209 9.17 5.47 4.71
N LEU A 210 9.39 4.21 5.08
CA LEU A 210 8.42 3.37 5.80
C LEU A 210 8.08 3.96 7.17
N MET A 211 9.08 4.46 7.90
CA MET A 211 8.90 5.08 9.21
C MET A 211 8.16 6.41 9.12
N ALA A 212 8.38 7.22 8.08
CA ALA A 212 7.60 8.44 7.83
C ALA A 212 6.11 8.10 7.65
N GLY A 213 5.80 7.05 6.87
CA GLY A 213 4.45 6.51 6.76
C GLY A 213 3.85 6.08 8.10
N ALA A 214 4.64 5.36 8.91
CA ALA A 214 4.23 4.94 10.24
C ALA A 214 3.93 6.11 11.18
N MET A 215 4.71 7.19 11.12
CA MET A 215 4.46 8.41 11.90
C MET A 215 3.12 9.03 11.54
N LEU A 216 2.77 9.09 10.25
CA LEU A 216 1.45 9.59 9.80
C LEU A 216 0.31 8.73 10.34
N ALA A 217 0.49 7.40 10.38
CA ALA A 217 -0.49 6.51 10.98
C ALA A 217 -0.64 6.76 12.48
N VAL A 218 0.46 6.89 13.22
CA VAL A 218 0.46 7.20 14.66
C VAL A 218 -0.22 8.55 14.94
N ALA A 219 0.08 9.58 14.15
CA ALA A 219 -0.50 10.91 14.30
C ALA A 219 -2.02 10.92 14.02
N GLY A 220 -2.45 10.27 12.93
CA GLY A 220 -3.86 10.15 12.58
C GLY A 220 -4.67 9.30 13.57
N ASP A 221 -4.00 8.41 14.30
CA ASP A 221 -4.67 7.45 15.17
C ASP A 221 -5.00 8.00 16.58
N GLY A 222 -4.68 9.26 16.92
CA GLY A 222 -5.26 10.09 18.01
C GLY A 222 -5.37 9.57 19.47
N ARG A 223 -5.12 8.29 19.74
CA ARG A 223 -5.37 7.58 21.01
C ARG A 223 -4.47 6.35 21.15
N ILE A 224 -3.14 6.52 21.17
CA ILE A 224 -2.25 5.46 21.66
C ILE A 224 -2.40 5.39 23.18
N ARG A 225 -3.48 4.76 23.62
CA ARG A 225 -3.68 4.30 24.99
C ARG A 225 -4.08 2.83 24.91
N CYS A 226 -3.08 1.95 24.84
CA CYS A 226 -3.30 0.57 25.24
C CYS A 226 -3.61 0.55 26.74
N ARG A 227 -4.81 0.11 27.12
CA ARG A 227 -5.00 -0.47 28.46
C ARG A 227 -4.39 -1.88 28.41
N PRO A 228 -3.52 -2.28 29.36
CA PRO A 228 -2.98 -3.64 29.40
C PRO A 228 -4.17 -4.62 29.54
N PRO A 229 -4.29 -5.63 28.63
CA PRO A 229 -3.44 -6.82 28.69
C PRO A 229 -3.03 -7.37 27.30
N CYS A 230 -2.75 -6.51 26.31
CA CYS A 230 -2.42 -6.91 24.94
C CYS A 230 -1.07 -7.64 24.76
N CYS A 231 -0.31 -7.86 25.85
CA CYS A 231 0.94 -8.63 25.86
C CYS A 231 0.86 -9.92 26.70
N ARG A 232 -0.33 -10.44 26.99
CA ARG A 232 -0.42 -11.86 27.35
C ARG A 232 -0.08 -12.66 26.10
N TRP A 233 1.16 -13.14 26.03
CA TRP A 233 1.49 -14.35 25.28
C TRP A 233 0.39 -15.37 25.57
N PRO A 234 -0.17 -16.09 24.58
CA PRO A 234 -1.17 -17.09 24.88
C PRO A 234 -0.53 -18.13 25.80
N ALA A 235 -0.73 -17.98 27.10
CA ALA A 235 -0.63 -19.07 28.04
C ALA A 235 -1.71 -20.04 27.58
N ARG A 236 -1.27 -21.02 26.78
CA ARG A 236 -1.97 -22.26 26.43
C ARG A 236 -3.49 -22.13 26.47
N SER A 237 -4.13 -21.78 25.35
CA SER A 237 -5.54 -22.14 25.21
C SER A 237 -5.60 -23.64 24.92
N PRO A 238 -6.15 -24.50 25.80
CA PRO A 238 -6.53 -25.82 25.36
C PRO A 238 -7.71 -25.65 24.39
N PHE A 239 -7.60 -26.31 23.25
CA PHE A 239 -8.66 -27.10 22.63
C PHE A 239 -10.09 -26.51 22.62
N TRP A 240 -10.56 -26.24 21.39
CA TRP A 240 -11.93 -26.48 20.91
C TRP A 240 -13.12 -25.92 21.73
N PRO A 241 -14.01 -25.08 21.16
CA PRO A 241 -15.28 -24.83 21.82
C PRO A 241 -16.08 -26.15 21.87
N PRO A 242 -16.57 -26.61 23.03
CA PRO A 242 -17.45 -27.76 23.04
C PRO A 242 -18.70 -27.40 22.24
N ALA A 243 -19.09 -28.30 21.35
CA ALA A 243 -20.31 -28.21 20.59
C ALA A 243 -21.48 -27.99 21.55
N ARG A 244 -22.08 -26.79 21.53
CA ARG A 244 -23.35 -26.56 22.20
C ARG A 244 -24.41 -27.29 21.38
N SER A 245 -24.84 -28.44 21.88
CA SER A 245 -26.05 -29.08 21.42
C SER A 245 -27.22 -28.11 21.64
N ALA A 246 -27.84 -27.71 20.55
CA ALA A 246 -29.10 -26.98 20.58
C ALA A 246 -30.17 -27.93 21.13
N ARG A 247 -30.40 -27.91 22.45
CA ARG A 247 -31.68 -28.35 23.01
C ARG A 247 -32.61 -27.15 23.01
N THR A 248 -33.35 -27.02 21.92
CA THR A 248 -34.58 -26.23 21.85
C THR A 248 -35.55 -26.74 22.91
N ARG A 249 -35.67 -26.04 24.05
CA ARG A 249 -36.86 -26.12 24.89
C ARG A 249 -37.72 -24.91 24.56
N PHE A 250 -38.71 -25.13 23.70
CA PHE A 250 -39.87 -24.27 23.59
C PHE A 250 -40.55 -24.23 24.96
N ARG A 251 -40.54 -23.08 25.63
CA ARG A 251 -41.46 -22.78 26.73
C ARG A 251 -42.43 -21.73 26.21
N VAL A 252 -43.63 -22.18 25.88
CA VAL A 252 -44.78 -21.31 25.63
C VAL A 252 -45.23 -20.80 26.99
N SER A 253 -45.03 -19.51 27.27
CA SER A 253 -45.67 -18.86 28.41
C SER A 253 -46.98 -18.20 27.92
N TRP A 254 -48.10 -18.75 28.38
CA TRP A 254 -49.40 -18.10 28.25
C TRP A 254 -49.46 -16.96 29.26
N ARG A 255 -49.52 -15.73 28.76
CA ARG A 255 -49.82 -14.54 29.56
C ARG A 255 -51.29 -14.21 29.30
N SER A 256 -52.17 -14.58 30.22
CA SER A 256 -53.57 -14.13 30.23
C SER A 256 -53.60 -12.62 30.48
N ARG A 257 -54.19 -11.87 29.57
CA ARG A 257 -54.64 -10.50 29.82
C ARG A 257 -56.12 -10.56 30.21
N PRO A 258 -56.58 -9.93 31.30
CA PRO A 258 -57.99 -9.66 31.48
C PRO A 258 -58.42 -8.66 30.40
N CYS A 259 -59.52 -8.94 29.71
CA CYS A 259 -60.22 -7.98 28.86
C CYS A 259 -61.42 -7.49 29.66
N ASP A 260 -61.37 -6.24 30.11
CA ASP A 260 -62.56 -5.53 30.55
C ASP A 260 -63.28 -4.98 29.31
N GLY A 261 -64.57 -5.35 29.21
CA GLY A 261 -65.67 -4.57 28.64
C GLY A 261 -65.53 -3.91 27.26
N ALA A 262 -66.37 -4.40 26.34
CA ALA A 262 -66.86 -3.75 25.12
C ALA A 262 -65.88 -3.66 23.93
N ASP A 263 -65.89 -4.67 23.05
CA ASP A 263 -66.78 -4.67 21.88
C ASP A 263 -66.57 -5.97 21.08
N CYS A 264 -67.63 -6.75 20.90
CA CYS A 264 -67.60 -8.00 20.16
C CYS A 264 -68.40 -7.85 18.86
N SER A 265 -67.72 -7.87 17.72
CA SER A 265 -68.32 -8.40 16.49
C SER A 265 -67.26 -9.02 15.56
N HIS A 266 -67.21 -10.35 15.65
CA HIS A 266 -66.99 -11.33 14.58
C HIS A 266 -66.36 -10.90 13.24
N THR A 267 -65.17 -11.42 12.92
CA THR A 267 -64.95 -12.58 12.01
C THR A 267 -63.49 -12.64 11.50
N ARG A 268 -62.87 -13.81 11.59
CA ARG A 268 -61.70 -14.29 10.82
C ARG A 268 -62.23 -15.23 9.71
N PRO A 269 -61.43 -15.83 8.78
CA PRO A 269 -59.97 -15.74 8.53
C PRO A 269 -59.59 -15.55 7.04
N THR A 270 -58.30 -15.43 6.70
CA THR A 270 -57.53 -16.45 5.94
C THR A 270 -56.13 -15.96 5.53
N SER A 271 -55.24 -16.95 5.49
CA SER A 271 -53.89 -17.04 4.93
C SER A 271 -53.60 -16.26 3.64
N GLY A 272 -52.33 -15.88 3.46
CA GLY A 272 -51.78 -15.73 2.11
C GLY A 272 -50.62 -14.75 1.98
N THR A 273 -49.41 -15.31 1.90
CA THR A 273 -48.29 -14.86 1.05
C THR A 273 -48.31 -13.42 0.49
N GLY A 274 -47.39 -12.59 0.96
CA GLY A 274 -47.11 -11.27 0.38
C GLY A 274 -45.63 -11.09 0.02
N ARG A 275 -45.18 -11.67 -1.10
CA ARG A 275 -44.08 -11.11 -1.88
C ARG A 275 -44.70 -10.13 -2.87
N SER A 276 -44.36 -8.86 -2.79
CA SER A 276 -44.59 -7.91 -3.89
C SER A 276 -43.33 -7.10 -4.16
N TRP A 277 -42.67 -7.45 -5.25
CA TRP A 277 -41.84 -6.52 -6.02
C TRP A 277 -42.76 -5.61 -6.83
N ARG A 278 -42.53 -4.30 -6.79
CA ARG A 278 -42.88 -3.27 -7.79
C ARG A 278 -42.31 -1.93 -7.29
N THR A 279 -41.15 -1.53 -7.81
CA THR A 279 -40.96 -0.46 -8.82
C THR A 279 -41.53 0.90 -8.41
N CYS A 280 -40.65 1.83 -8.07
CA CYS A 280 -40.93 3.27 -8.14
C CYS A 280 -39.75 3.95 -8.84
N ALA A 281 -39.97 4.34 -10.09
CA ALA A 281 -39.06 5.13 -10.90
C ALA A 281 -39.89 6.24 -11.55
N THR A 282 -39.83 7.47 -11.01
CA THR A 282 -40.00 8.71 -11.79
C THR A 282 -39.70 9.92 -10.92
N ALA A 283 -38.67 10.69 -11.29
CA ALA A 283 -38.60 12.16 -11.18
C ALA A 283 -37.22 12.62 -11.69
N MET A 284 -37.09 12.78 -13.01
CA MET A 284 -36.00 13.52 -13.64
C MET A 284 -36.34 15.02 -13.60
N GLY A 285 -35.51 15.80 -12.91
CA GLY A 285 -35.52 17.26 -12.96
C GLY A 285 -34.81 17.76 -14.21
N ARG A 286 -35.50 18.63 -14.97
CA ARG A 286 -34.98 19.34 -16.15
C ARG A 286 -33.90 20.34 -15.75
N TRP A 287 -32.81 20.39 -16.53
CA TRP A 287 -31.86 21.50 -16.56
C TRP A 287 -31.74 21.99 -18.02
N THR A 288 -32.09 23.24 -18.26
CA THR A 288 -32.00 23.93 -19.56
C THR A 288 -30.71 24.75 -19.65
N PRO A 289 -29.98 24.74 -20.78
CA PRO A 289 -28.78 25.56 -20.97
C PRO A 289 -29.13 26.96 -21.56
N PRO A 290 -28.30 28.00 -21.31
CA PRO A 290 -28.49 29.32 -21.90
C PRO A 290 -27.87 29.44 -23.32
N PRO A 291 -28.26 30.46 -24.12
CA PRO A 291 -28.05 30.49 -25.56
C PRO A 291 -26.68 31.05 -26.00
N ARG A 292 -26.28 30.68 -27.23
CA ARG A 292 -25.09 31.17 -27.95
C ARG A 292 -25.46 32.36 -28.86
N GLY A 293 -24.62 33.42 -28.90
CA GLY A 293 -24.60 34.37 -30.01
C GLY A 293 -23.86 35.71 -29.81
N GLY A 294 -22.58 35.78 -30.24
CA GLY A 294 -21.86 36.90 -30.90
C GLY A 294 -21.68 38.27 -30.19
N PRO A 295 -20.78 39.18 -30.67
CA PRO A 295 -20.09 39.20 -31.96
C PRO A 295 -18.54 39.32 -31.92
N ARG A 296 -17.96 39.14 -33.10
CA ARG A 296 -16.55 39.23 -33.50
C ARG A 296 -15.95 40.62 -33.26
N ARG A 297 -14.68 40.69 -32.83
CA ARG A 297 -13.78 41.80 -33.13
C ARG A 297 -12.43 41.30 -33.65
N ARG A 298 -12.11 41.74 -34.87
CA ARG A 298 -10.81 41.73 -35.56
C ARG A 298 -9.88 42.75 -34.91
N PHE A 299 -8.60 42.45 -34.76
CA PHE A 299 -7.45 43.38 -34.84
C PHE A 299 -6.20 42.51 -35.08
N SER A 300 -5.80 42.33 -36.33
CA SER A 300 -4.78 43.08 -37.10
C SER A 300 -3.34 42.63 -36.82
N ARG A 301 -2.69 42.22 -37.91
CA ARG A 301 -1.26 41.93 -38.07
C ARG A 301 -0.37 43.09 -37.57
N SER A 302 0.79 42.74 -37.04
CA SER A 302 2.04 43.46 -37.33
C SER A 302 3.19 42.46 -37.48
N ARG A 303 3.86 42.57 -38.62
CA ARG A 303 5.11 41.92 -38.98
C ARG A 303 6.28 42.64 -38.29
N HIS A 304 7.34 41.92 -37.98
CA HIS A 304 8.76 42.26 -38.24
C HIS A 304 9.55 40.94 -38.10
N SER A 305 10.17 40.33 -39.14
CA SER A 305 11.45 40.65 -39.82
C SER A 305 12.60 40.85 -38.81
N ALA A 306 13.82 40.31 -38.94
CA ALA A 306 14.51 39.42 -39.88
C ALA A 306 15.94 39.14 -39.30
N GLY A 307 16.68 38.19 -39.88
CA GLY A 307 18.14 37.99 -39.72
C GLY A 307 18.48 36.57 -39.22
N ALA A 308 18.98 35.60 -40.00
CA ALA A 308 20.23 35.53 -40.79
C ALA A 308 21.43 36.03 -39.95
N SER A 309 22.55 35.31 -39.74
CA SER A 309 23.30 34.44 -40.64
C SER A 309 24.41 33.67 -39.90
N SER A 310 24.85 32.59 -40.56
CA SER A 310 26.09 31.80 -40.50
C SER A 310 27.38 32.30 -39.82
N SER A 311 28.16 31.28 -39.40
CA SER A 311 29.61 31.05 -39.61
C SER A 311 30.66 31.38 -38.53
N SER A 312 31.65 30.47 -38.50
CA SER A 312 33.06 30.57 -38.05
C SER A 312 33.42 30.44 -36.55
N LEU A 313 33.88 29.23 -36.20
CA LEU A 313 35.13 28.97 -35.45
C LEU A 313 36.34 29.60 -36.20
N PRO A 314 37.49 29.95 -35.56
CA PRO A 314 38.25 29.07 -34.65
C PRO A 314 39.00 29.75 -33.48
N GLY A 315 39.59 28.94 -32.58
CA GLY A 315 40.78 29.36 -31.81
C GLY A 315 40.79 29.06 -30.30
N ALA A 316 41.29 27.88 -29.95
CA ALA A 316 42.10 27.52 -28.78
C ALA A 316 41.97 28.32 -27.46
N ALA A 317 41.49 27.65 -26.41
CA ALA A 317 42.05 27.77 -25.06
C ALA A 317 41.83 26.47 -24.27
N MET A 318 42.93 25.73 -24.15
CA MET A 318 43.10 24.52 -23.36
C MET A 318 42.97 24.84 -21.86
N ARG A 319 42.00 24.26 -21.16
CA ARG A 319 42.07 24.04 -19.70
C ARG A 319 41.36 22.76 -19.29
N ARG A 320 42.13 21.91 -18.63
CA ARG A 320 41.80 20.61 -18.05
C ARG A 320 40.76 20.74 -16.93
N SER A 321 39.76 19.87 -16.90
CA SER A 321 39.11 19.34 -15.69
C SER A 321 38.13 18.25 -16.13
N ALA A 322 38.46 16.99 -15.85
CA ALA A 322 37.88 16.22 -14.75
C ALA A 322 36.55 15.57 -15.17
N SER A 323 36.66 14.32 -15.59
CA SER A 323 35.55 13.38 -15.79
C SER A 323 36.00 12.05 -15.22
N CYS A 324 35.31 11.61 -14.16
CA CYS A 324 34.83 10.26 -13.89
C CYS A 324 33.89 10.38 -12.70
#